data_AF-A0A6N3GSV2-F1
#
_entry.id   AF-A0A6N3GSV2-F1
#
_cell.length_a   1.000
_cell.length_b   1.000
_cell.length_c   1.000
_cell.angle_alpha   90.00
_cell.angle_beta   90.00
_cell.angle_gamma   90.00
#
_symmetry.space_group_name_H-M   'P 1'
#
loop_
_entity.id
_entity.type
_entity.pdbx_description
1 polymer ?
#
loop_
_entity_poly.entity_id
_entity_poly.type
_entity_poly.pdbx_seq_one_letter_code
_entity_poly.pdbx_strand_id
1 'polypeptide(L)'
;MKKIFRSFTFWFFIASIAVIIINITGNDYKNILLIGLNPILNFAVYTEPFRSIAWNDGPNIFMYIAHLITFIFPATIIDFIIYTIKYSIKKSNSLKIHD
;
A
#
# COMPACT_ATOMS: atom_id res chain seq x y z
N MET A 1 16.60 -0.50 -12.70
CA MET A 1 16.70 -1.01 -11.31
C MET A 1 16.82 0.09 -10.25
N LYS A 2 17.81 1.00 -10.29
CA LYS A 2 17.98 2.08 -9.27
C LYS A 2 16.72 2.94 -8.99
N LYS A 3 15.85 3.16 -9.98
CA LYS A 3 14.61 3.94 -9.81
C LYS A 3 13.49 3.16 -9.10
N ILE A 4 13.43 1.83 -9.25
CA ILE A 4 12.41 0.96 -8.63
C ILE A 4 12.62 0.91 -7.12
N PHE A 5 13.86 0.78 -6.66
CA PHE A 5 14.21 0.85 -5.23
C PHE A 5 14.01 2.23 -4.58
N ARG A 6 13.54 3.22 -5.33
CA ARG A 6 13.17 4.55 -4.81
C ARG A 6 11.65 4.78 -4.83
N SER A 7 10.88 3.85 -5.37
CA SER A 7 9.42 3.94 -5.44
C SER A 7 8.81 3.55 -4.11
N PHE A 8 7.87 4.36 -3.63
CA PHE A 8 7.08 4.02 -2.46
C PHE A 8 6.27 2.76 -2.72
N THR A 9 5.69 2.62 -3.91
CA THR A 9 4.91 1.44 -4.32
C THR A 9 5.71 0.15 -4.17
N PHE A 10 6.97 0.15 -4.60
CA PHE A 10 7.84 -1.02 -4.46
C PHE A 10 8.05 -1.40 -2.99
N TRP A 11 8.40 -0.43 -2.14
CA TRP A 11 8.65 -0.72 -0.72
C TRP A 11 7.39 -1.10 0.05
N PHE A 12 6.25 -0.50 -0.26
CA PHE A 12 4.97 -0.84 0.34
C PHE A 12 4.48 -2.23 -0.10
N PHE A 13 4.74 -2.63 -1.35
CA PHE A 13 4.52 -3.99 -1.81
C PHE A 13 5.33 -4.99 -0.96
N ILE A 14 6.64 -4.77 -0.81
CA ILE A 14 7.50 -5.67 -0.02
C ILE A 14 7.07 -5.70 1.46
N ALA A 15 6.76 -4.54 2.05
CA ALA A 15 6.28 -4.46 3.43
C ALA A 15 4.97 -5.23 3.61
N SER A 16 4.03 -5.10 2.68
CA SER A 16 2.75 -5.83 2.72
C SER A 16 2.97 -7.34 2.65
N ILE A 17 3.84 -7.82 1.76
CA ILE A 17 4.19 -9.25 1.69
C ILE A 17 4.81 -9.73 3.01
N ALA A 18 5.70 -8.95 3.62
CA ALA A 18 6.28 -9.29 4.91
C ALA A 18 5.23 -9.40 6.02
N VAL A 19 4.29 -8.46 6.09
CA VAL A 19 3.18 -8.49 7.08
C VAL A 19 2.29 -9.71 6.86
N ILE A 20 1.96 -10.05 5.61
CA ILE A 20 1.17 -11.25 5.29
C ILE A 20 1.89 -12.52 5.73
N ILE A 21 3.21 -12.63 5.51
CA ILE A 21 4.01 -13.79 5.95
C ILE A 21 4.02 -13.90 7.49
N ILE A 22 4.21 -12.78 8.19
CA ILE A 22 4.18 -12.74 9.66
C ILE A 22 2.81 -13.22 10.18
N ASN A 23 1.73 -12.82 9.52
CA ASN A 23 0.38 -13.25 9.88
C ASN A 23 0.15 -14.74 9.63
N ILE A 24 0.50 -15.25 8.44
CA ILE A 24 0.34 -16.67 8.07
C ILE A 24 1.18 -17.59 8.97
N THR A 25 2.35 -17.13 9.42
CA THR A 25 3.21 -17.88 10.35
C THR A 25 2.74 -17.84 11.81
N GLY A 26 1.62 -17.19 12.10
CA GLY A 26 1.02 -17.10 13.43
C GLY A 26 1.66 -16.05 14.36
N ASN A 27 2.65 -15.30 13.87
CA ASN A 27 3.36 -14.27 14.64
C ASN A 27 2.55 -12.96 14.81
N ASP A 28 1.42 -12.83 14.11
CA ASP A 28 0.45 -11.73 14.26
C ASP A 28 -0.96 -12.27 14.56
N TYR A 29 -1.10 -13.13 15.57
CA TYR A 29 -2.38 -13.75 15.95
C TYR A 29 -3.49 -12.74 16.30
N LYS A 30 -3.13 -11.52 16.73
CA LYS A 30 -4.08 -10.43 17.00
C LYS A 30 -4.43 -9.60 15.75
N ASN A 31 -3.80 -9.88 14.61
CA ASN A 31 -3.99 -9.18 13.34
C ASN A 31 -3.71 -7.66 13.46
N ILE A 32 -2.81 -7.25 14.36
CA ILE A 32 -2.48 -5.85 14.58
C ILE A 32 -1.69 -5.31 13.38
N LEU A 33 -0.73 -6.08 12.88
CA LEU A 33 0.07 -5.67 11.73
C LEU A 33 -0.76 -5.75 10.44
N LEU A 34 -1.51 -6.85 10.27
CA LEU A 34 -2.32 -7.05 9.07
C LEU A 34 -3.47 -6.03 8.96
N ILE A 35 -4.14 -5.70 10.06
CA ILE A 35 -5.36 -4.88 10.03
C ILE A 35 -5.21 -3.62 10.84
N GLY A 36 -4.80 -3.72 12.11
CA GLY A 36 -4.77 -2.57 13.03
C GLY A 36 -3.96 -1.37 12.51
N LEU A 37 -2.82 -1.62 11.85
CA LEU A 37 -1.97 -0.59 11.26
C LEU A 37 -2.41 -0.12 9.86
N ASN A 38 -3.41 -0.77 9.27
CA ASN A 38 -3.97 -0.40 7.98
C ASN A 38 -5.29 0.34 8.19
N PRO A 39 -5.32 1.69 8.14
CA PRO A 39 -6.50 2.46 8.51
C PRO A 39 -7.73 2.13 7.66
N ILE A 40 -7.53 1.76 6.39
CA ILE A 40 -8.61 1.38 5.47
C ILE A 40 -9.21 0.04 5.92
N LEU A 41 -8.37 -0.96 6.16
CA LEU A 41 -8.84 -2.27 6.59
C LEU A 41 -9.38 -2.26 8.02
N ASN A 42 -8.78 -1.51 8.93
CA ASN A 42 -9.23 -1.39 10.31
C ASN A 42 -10.67 -0.85 10.38
N PHE A 43 -11.01 0.07 9.49
CA PHE A 43 -12.38 0.55 9.33
C PHE A 43 -13.28 -0.49 8.62
N ALA A 44 -12.80 -1.11 7.55
CA ALA A 44 -13.61 -1.99 6.71
C ALA A 44 -13.91 -3.37 7.32
N VAL A 45 -13.00 -3.95 8.11
CA VAL A 45 -13.07 -5.35 8.57
C VAL A 45 -14.33 -5.68 9.38
N TYR A 46 -14.93 -4.69 10.04
CA TYR A 46 -16.13 -4.86 10.84
C TYR A 46 -17.42 -4.44 10.12
N THR A 47 -17.33 -4.09 8.84
CA THR A 47 -18.45 -3.59 8.03
C THR A 47 -18.89 -4.62 7.00
N GLU A 48 -20.19 -4.89 6.89
CA GLU A 48 -20.74 -5.73 5.81
C GLU A 48 -20.85 -4.95 4.49
N PRO A 49 -20.65 -5.58 3.31
CA PRO A 49 -20.40 -7.01 3.09
C PRO A 49 -18.91 -7.39 3.17
N PHE A 50 -18.01 -6.44 3.47
CA PHE A 50 -16.57 -6.70 3.45
C PHE A 50 -16.16 -7.75 4.47
N ARG A 51 -16.73 -7.68 5.68
CA ARG A 51 -16.50 -8.66 6.74
C ARG A 51 -16.82 -10.08 6.29
N SER A 52 -18.02 -10.35 5.77
CA SER A 52 -18.38 -11.71 5.33
C SER A 52 -17.51 -12.26 4.18
N ILE A 53 -16.96 -11.38 3.33
CA ILE A 53 -16.11 -11.80 2.20
C ILE A 53 -14.65 -12.01 2.63
N ALA A 54 -14.09 -11.08 3.41
CA ALA A 54 -12.66 -11.05 3.73
C ALA A 54 -12.33 -11.59 5.12
N TRP A 55 -13.32 -11.74 6.00
CA TRP A 55 -13.13 -12.08 7.41
C TRP A 55 -14.15 -13.13 7.88
N ASN A 56 -13.87 -14.39 7.54
CA ASN A 56 -14.65 -15.56 7.97
C ASN A 56 -13.90 -16.29 9.09
N ASP A 57 -14.20 -15.95 10.35
CA ASP A 57 -13.50 -16.42 11.57
C ASP A 57 -11.98 -16.14 11.61
N GLY A 58 -11.51 -15.24 10.75
CA GLY A 58 -10.12 -14.85 10.62
C GLY A 58 -9.80 -14.31 9.22
N PRO A 59 -8.57 -13.83 9.00
CA PRO A 59 -8.15 -13.37 7.68
C PRO A 59 -8.11 -14.53 6.70
N ASN A 60 -8.86 -14.40 5.61
CA ASN A 60 -8.78 -15.33 4.48
C ASN A 60 -7.95 -14.72 3.32
N ILE A 61 -7.89 -15.41 2.19
CA ILE A 61 -7.13 -14.94 1.02
C ILE A 61 -7.58 -13.56 0.54
N PHE A 62 -8.87 -13.22 0.64
CA PHE A 62 -9.38 -11.91 0.25
C PHE A 62 -8.90 -10.81 1.19
N MET A 63 -8.71 -11.08 2.49
CA MET A 63 -8.08 -10.12 3.41
C MET A 63 -6.64 -9.82 3.01
N TYR A 64 -5.86 -10.85 2.63
CA TYR A 64 -4.48 -10.65 2.18
C TYR A 64 -4.40 -9.87 0.88
N ILE A 65 -5.30 -10.14 -0.07
CA ILE A 65 -5.43 -9.35 -1.30
C ILE A 65 -5.81 -7.90 -0.98
N ALA A 66 -6.79 -7.69 -0.09
CA ALA A 66 -7.23 -6.37 0.31
C ALA A 66 -6.10 -5.59 1.03
N HIS A 67 -5.32 -6.25 1.89
CA HIS A 67 -4.15 -5.66 2.55
C HIS A 67 -3.08 -5.23 1.55
N LEU A 68 -2.78 -6.08 0.56
CA LEU A 68 -1.86 -5.76 -0.50
C LEU A 68 -2.31 -4.53 -1.32
N ILE A 69 -3.59 -4.50 -1.73
CA ILE A 69 -4.15 -3.40 -2.52
C ILE A 69 -4.11 -2.10 -1.72
N THR A 70 -4.53 -2.13 -0.45
CA THR A 70 -4.59 -0.94 0.41
C THR A 70 -3.20 -0.41 0.80
N PHE A 71 -2.14 -1.20 0.69
CA PHE A 71 -0.75 -0.71 0.79
C PHE A 71 -0.23 -0.13 -0.54
N ILE A 72 -0.51 -0.81 -1.67
CA ILE A 72 -0.04 -0.39 -3.00
C ILE A 72 -0.72 0.90 -3.46
N PHE A 73 -2.04 1.00 -3.29
CA PHE A 73 -2.84 2.11 -3.83
C PHE A 73 -2.39 3.50 -3.34
N PRO A 74 -2.30 3.77 -2.02
CA PRO A 74 -1.80 5.06 -1.54
C PRO A 74 -0.34 5.30 -1.93
N ALA A 75 0.50 4.26 -1.93
CA ALA A 75 1.90 4.39 -2.34
C ALA A 75 2.04 4.78 -3.82
N THR A 76 1.16 4.25 -4.68
CA THR A 76 1.09 4.61 -6.11
C THR A 76 0.69 6.07 -6.29
N ILE A 77 -0.26 6.57 -5.49
CA ILE A 77 -0.66 7.98 -5.49
C ILE A 77 0.53 8.87 -5.12
N ILE A 78 1.29 8.50 -4.08
CA ILE A 78 2.48 9.25 -3.65
C ILE A 78 3.53 9.28 -4.78
N ASP A 79 3.82 8.14 -5.39
CA ASP A 79 4.78 8.07 -6.51
C ASP A 79 4.33 8.95 -7.69
N PHE A 80 3.03 8.97 -8.00
CA PHE A 80 2.46 9.81 -9.05
C PHE A 80 2.57 11.31 -8.75
N ILE A 81 2.30 11.73 -7.50
CA ILE A 81 2.48 13.12 -7.06
C ILE A 81 3.94 13.55 -7.21
N ILE A 82 4.87 12.72 -6.74
CA ILE A 82 6.32 12.99 -6.85
C ILE A 82 6.74 13.11 -8.31
N TYR A 83 6.25 12.23 -9.18
CA TYR A 83 6.51 12.29 -10.61
C TYR A 83 6.03 13.61 -11.22
N THR A 84 4.81 14.03 -10.90
CA THR A 84 4.18 15.25 -11.41
C THR A 84 4.95 16.51 -10.98
N ILE A 85 5.37 16.59 -9.71
CA ILE A 85 6.18 17.69 -9.19
C ILE A 85 7.52 17.78 -9.93
N LYS A 86 8.23 16.65 -10.08
CA LYS A 86 9.52 16.61 -10.78
C LYS A 86 9.38 17.02 -12.25
N TYR A 87 8.31 16.60 -12.90
CA TYR A 87 8.01 16.98 -14.27
C TYR A 87 7.80 18.49 -14.41
N SER A 88 6.99 19.09 -13.54
CA SER A 88 6.73 20.54 -13.52
C SER A 88 7.99 21.37 -13.30
N ILE A 89 8.86 20.96 -12.37
CA ILE A 89 10.15 21.64 -12.12
C ILE A 89 11.06 21.56 -13.36
N LYS A 90 11.18 20.38 -13.97
CA LYS A 90 12.01 20.19 -15.17
C LYS A 90 11.51 21.06 -16.34
N LYS A 91 10.20 21.13 -16.54
CA LYS A 91 9.57 21.97 -17.57
C LYS A 91 9.82 23.47 -17.34
N SER A 92 9.73 23.92 -16.09
CA SER A 92 10.02 25.32 -15.74
C SER A 92 11.48 25.68 -16.04
N ASN A 93 12.43 24.80 -15.69
CA ASN A 93 13.85 25.03 -15.95
C ASN A 93 14.20 25.04 -17.44
N SER A 94 13.53 24.24 -18.28
CA SER A 94 13.79 24.25 -19.72
C SER A 94 13.34 25.55 -20.39
N LEU A 95 12.26 26.18 -19.92
CA LEU A 95 11.79 27.44 -20.48
C LEU A 95 12.78 28.58 -20.21
N LYS A 96 13.35 28.64 -19.00
CA LYS A 96 14.35 29.66 -18.62
C LYS A 96 15.68 29.61 -19.39
N ILE A 97 15.97 28.52 -20.09
CA ILE A 97 17.22 28.38 -20.88
C ILE A 97 17.02 28.91 -22.31
N HIS A 98 15.76 29.08 -22.73
CA HIS A 98 15.40 29.55 -24.07
C HIS A 98 15.00 31.03 -24.13
N ASP A 99 14.96 31.73 -22.99
CA ASP A 99 14.79 33.18 -22.85
C ASP A 99 16.16 33.85 -22.61
#